data_AF-A0AAW8DPC5-F1
#
_entry.id   AF-A0AAW8DPC5-F1
#
_cell.length_a   1.000
_cell.length_b   1.000
_cell.length_c   1.000
_cell.angle_alpha   90.00
_cell.angle_beta   90.00
_cell.angle_gamma   90.00
#
_symmetry.space_group_name_H-M   'P 1'
#
loop_
_entity.id
_entity.type
_entity.pdbx_description
1 polymer ?
#
loop_
_entity_poly.entity_id
_entity_poly.type
_entity_poly.pdbx_seq_one_letter_code
_entity_poly.pdbx_strand_id
1 'polypeptide(L)'
;MFIRSTPLLLACLLAAGCSSVTPHYDARFGEAVRDARKKMTLNPNAGKNGDPVTGMDGRASREAMVQYQESYKTPPPAVNVINIGGQIGGQGAGSGK
;
A
#
# COMPACT_ATOMS: atom_id res chain seq x y z
N MET A 1 -45.97 -50.87 -8.43
CA MET A 1 -46.09 -49.41 -8.17
C MET A 1 -44.74 -48.72 -7.92
N PHE A 2 -43.70 -49.45 -7.46
CA PHE A 2 -42.37 -48.90 -7.12
C PHE A 2 -41.45 -48.50 -8.30
N ILE A 3 -41.70 -49.00 -9.52
CA ILE A 3 -40.87 -48.71 -10.71
C ILE A 3 -41.17 -47.34 -11.33
N ARG A 4 -42.35 -46.75 -11.03
CA ARG A 4 -42.74 -45.42 -11.53
C ARG A 4 -42.25 -44.28 -10.65
N SER A 5 -41.91 -44.55 -9.40
CA SER A 5 -41.42 -43.57 -8.42
C SER A 5 -39.90 -43.36 -8.47
N THR A 6 -39.14 -44.30 -9.00
CA THR A 6 -37.67 -44.19 -9.16
C THR A 6 -37.20 -43.04 -10.06
N PRO A 7 -37.79 -42.75 -11.25
CA PRO A 7 -37.34 -41.63 -12.06
C PRO A 7 -37.66 -40.27 -11.41
N LEU A 8 -38.74 -40.19 -10.63
CA LEU A 8 -39.13 -38.98 -9.92
C LEU A 8 -38.14 -38.64 -8.80
N LEU A 9 -37.68 -39.66 -8.08
CA LEU A 9 -36.70 -39.54 -7.01
C LEU A 9 -35.32 -39.14 -7.56
N LEU A 10 -34.93 -39.73 -8.70
CA LEU A 10 -33.70 -39.38 -9.39
C LEU A 10 -33.73 -37.94 -9.94
N ALA A 11 -34.86 -37.51 -10.52
CA ALA A 11 -35.04 -36.13 -10.98
C ALA A 11 -34.97 -35.11 -9.82
N CYS A 12 -35.50 -35.46 -8.65
CA CYS A 12 -35.41 -34.62 -7.46
C CYS A 12 -33.96 -34.48 -6.93
N LEU A 13 -33.15 -35.56 -7.00
CA LEU A 13 -31.73 -35.49 -6.64
C LEU A 13 -30.91 -34.64 -7.62
N LEU A 14 -31.18 -34.74 -8.93
CA LEU A 14 -30.50 -33.90 -9.93
C LEU A 14 -30.90 -32.43 -9.81
N ALA A 15 -32.16 -32.14 -9.45
CA ALA A 15 -32.64 -30.77 -9.25
C ALA A 15 -32.00 -30.08 -8.02
N ALA A 16 -31.63 -30.85 -6.98
CA ALA A 16 -30.96 -30.31 -5.79
C ALA A 16 -29.53 -29.79 -6.08
N GLY A 17 -28.90 -30.20 -7.20
CA GLY A 17 -27.58 -29.73 -7.63
C GLY A 17 -27.61 -28.42 -8.44
N CYS A 18 -28.76 -28.03 -8.99
CA CYS A 18 -28.88 -26.86 -9.87
C CYS A 18 -29.25 -25.56 -9.13
N SER A 19 -29.48 -25.65 -7.80
CA SER A 19 -29.91 -24.52 -6.96
C SER A 19 -29.01 -24.32 -5.74
N SER A 20 -27.77 -24.82 -5.77
CA SER A 20 -26.78 -24.37 -4.78
C SER A 20 -26.40 -22.93 -5.12
N VAL A 21 -27.13 -21.97 -4.52
CA VAL A 21 -26.60 -20.62 -4.34
C VAL A 21 -25.21 -20.83 -3.73
N THR A 22 -24.16 -20.38 -4.42
CA THR A 22 -22.80 -20.49 -3.88
C THR A 22 -22.86 -19.85 -2.48
N PRO A 23 -22.46 -20.56 -1.41
CA PRO A 23 -22.70 -20.08 -0.06
C PRO A 23 -21.88 -18.81 0.15
N HIS A 24 -22.53 -17.66 -0.04
CA HIS A 24 -22.02 -16.31 0.20
C HIS A 24 -20.78 -15.85 -0.60
N TYR A 25 -20.16 -16.70 -1.42
CA TYR A 25 -18.97 -16.33 -2.21
C TYR A 25 -19.25 -15.21 -3.22
N ASP A 26 -20.40 -15.26 -3.91
CA ASP A 26 -20.79 -14.21 -4.87
C ASP A 26 -21.01 -12.86 -4.17
N ALA A 27 -21.60 -12.88 -2.97
CA ALA A 27 -21.89 -11.69 -2.19
C ALA A 27 -20.64 -10.92 -1.71
N ARG A 28 -19.46 -11.56 -1.69
CA ARG A 28 -18.18 -10.95 -1.32
C ARG A 28 -17.24 -10.79 -2.51
N PHE A 29 -17.69 -11.13 -3.72
CA PHE A 29 -16.86 -11.06 -4.91
C PHE A 29 -16.36 -9.64 -5.17
N GLY A 30 -15.02 -9.49 -5.21
CA GLY A 30 -14.35 -8.21 -5.40
C GLY A 30 -14.35 -7.28 -4.18
N GLU A 31 -14.74 -7.75 -2.99
CA GLU A 31 -14.58 -6.98 -1.74
C GLU A 31 -13.11 -6.62 -1.51
N ALA A 32 -12.19 -7.59 -1.64
CA ALA A 32 -10.76 -7.38 -1.48
C ALA A 32 -10.21 -6.27 -2.40
N VAL A 33 -10.65 -6.23 -3.67
CA VAL A 33 -10.24 -5.19 -4.64
C VAL A 33 -10.82 -3.83 -4.26
N ARG A 34 -12.09 -3.78 -3.84
CA ARG A 34 -12.73 -2.53 -3.37
C ARG A 34 -12.04 -1.99 -2.12
N ASP A 35 -11.63 -2.87 -1.21
CA ASP A 35 -10.91 -2.48 0.01
C ASP A 35 -9.47 -2.04 -0.28
N ALA A 36 -8.76 -2.74 -1.16
CA ALA A 36 -7.46 -2.29 -1.65
C ALA A 36 -7.57 -0.90 -2.31
N ARG A 37 -8.57 -0.70 -3.16
CA ARG A 37 -8.83 0.60 -3.80
C ARG A 37 -9.09 1.69 -2.77
N LYS A 38 -9.92 1.44 -1.75
CA LYS A 38 -10.17 2.40 -0.67
C LYS A 38 -8.89 2.77 0.07
N LYS A 39 -8.03 1.79 0.38
CA LYS A 39 -6.72 2.03 1.05
C LYS A 39 -5.74 2.84 0.18
N MET A 40 -5.80 2.68 -1.14
CA MET A 40 -4.96 3.41 -2.09
C MET A 40 -5.55 4.78 -2.49
N THR A 41 -6.79 5.07 -2.13
CA THR A 41 -7.44 6.34 -2.47
C THR A 41 -7.11 7.38 -1.40
N LEU A 42 -6.23 8.33 -1.73
CA LEU A 42 -5.80 9.39 -0.80
C LEU A 42 -6.96 10.32 -0.39
N ASN A 43 -7.81 10.72 -1.34
CA ASN A 43 -8.98 11.56 -1.07
C ASN A 43 -10.18 11.15 -1.95
N PRO A 44 -11.18 10.44 -1.39
CA PRO A 44 -12.35 10.00 -2.15
C PRO A 44 -13.30 11.14 -2.55
N ASN A 45 -13.18 12.33 -1.97
CA ASN A 45 -14.01 13.50 -2.27
C ASN A 45 -13.26 14.56 -3.11
N ALA A 46 -12.08 14.25 -3.67
CA ALA A 46 -11.26 15.22 -4.39
C ALA A 46 -12.02 15.98 -5.50
N GLY A 47 -12.88 15.30 -6.26
CA GLY A 47 -13.67 15.93 -7.33
C GLY A 47 -14.84 16.79 -6.88
N LYS A 48 -15.17 16.80 -5.58
CA LYS A 48 -16.15 17.73 -5.01
C LYS A 48 -15.50 19.05 -4.59
N ASN A 49 -14.18 19.07 -4.46
CA ASN A 49 -13.46 20.31 -4.23
C ASN A 49 -13.19 20.99 -5.57
N GLY A 50 -13.70 22.22 -5.72
CA GLY A 50 -13.46 23.06 -6.89
C GLY A 50 -12.19 23.91 -6.78
N ASP A 51 -11.51 23.87 -5.63
CA ASP A 51 -10.26 24.58 -5.45
C ASP A 51 -9.21 24.07 -6.44
N PRO A 52 -8.52 24.97 -7.16
CA PRO A 52 -7.41 24.56 -8.00
C PRO A 52 -6.33 23.91 -7.13
N VAL A 53 -5.81 22.76 -7.57
CA VAL A 53 -4.70 22.11 -6.87
C VAL A 53 -3.50 23.05 -6.93
N THR A 54 -3.17 23.68 -5.81
CA THR A 54 -1.95 24.48 -5.65
C THR A 54 -0.76 23.53 -5.53
N GLY A 55 -0.36 22.96 -6.67
CA GLY A 55 0.83 22.11 -6.79
C GLY A 55 2.12 22.92 -6.74
N MET A 56 3.24 22.21 -6.89
CA MET A 56 4.55 22.82 -7.07
C MET A 56 4.65 23.45 -8.47
N ASP A 57 5.28 24.63 -8.59
CA ASP A 57 5.57 25.24 -9.89
C ASP A 57 6.46 24.32 -10.75
N GLY A 58 6.35 24.42 -12.07
CA GLY A 58 7.12 23.59 -13.00
C GLY A 58 8.63 23.76 -12.86
N ARG A 59 9.11 24.98 -12.58
CA ARG A 59 10.55 25.23 -12.36
C ARG A 59 11.00 24.63 -11.03
N ALA A 60 10.22 24.85 -9.97
CA ALA A 60 10.50 24.26 -8.65
C ALA A 60 10.54 22.73 -8.72
N SER A 61 9.62 22.12 -9.48
CA SER A 61 9.57 20.67 -9.69
C SER A 61 10.82 20.15 -10.40
N ARG A 62 11.30 20.87 -11.42
CA ARG A 62 12.53 20.52 -12.13
C ARG A 62 13.75 20.57 -11.20
N GLU A 63 13.92 21.66 -10.46
CA GLU A 63 15.05 21.81 -9.55
C GLU A 63 15.03 20.78 -8.42
N ALA A 64 13.84 20.42 -7.91
CA ALA A 64 13.71 19.34 -6.94
C ALA A 64 14.23 17.99 -7.48
N MET A 65 13.93 17.67 -8.75
CA MET A 65 14.43 16.44 -9.39
C MET A 65 15.94 16.49 -9.67
N VAL A 66 16.49 17.66 -10.00
CA VAL A 66 17.94 17.86 -10.15
C VAL A 66 18.63 17.64 -8.80
N GLN A 67 18.16 18.30 -7.74
CA GLN A 67 18.73 18.17 -6.40
C GLN A 67 18.67 16.71 -5.91
N TYR A 68 17.59 16.00 -6.18
CA TYR A 68 17.47 14.57 -5.88
C TYR A 68 18.56 13.75 -6.58
N GLN A 69 18.81 13.98 -7.87
CA GLN A 69 19.89 13.29 -8.60
C GLN A 69 21.28 13.66 -8.10
N GLU A 70 21.53 14.94 -7.81
CA GLU A 70 22.82 15.42 -7.27
C GLU A 70 23.12 14.84 -5.88
N SER A 71 22.09 14.54 -5.08
CA SER A 71 22.25 13.90 -3.77
C SER A 71 22.86 12.50 -3.83
N TYR A 72 22.77 11.81 -4.98
CA TYR A 72 23.42 10.52 -5.18
C TYR A 72 24.84 10.64 -5.72
N LYS A 73 25.21 11.78 -6.29
CA LYS A 73 26.57 12.03 -6.80
C LYS A 73 27.53 12.48 -5.70
N THR A 74 27.00 13.13 -4.68
CA THR A 74 27.76 13.58 -3.51
C THR A 74 27.52 12.61 -2.36
N PRO A 75 28.51 11.81 -1.93
CA PRO A 75 28.40 11.05 -0.70
C PRO A 75 27.99 12.02 0.41
N PRO A 76 26.89 11.76 1.16
CA PRO A 76 26.53 12.62 2.28
C PRO A 76 27.77 12.77 3.17
N PRO A 77 28.19 14.01 3.51
CA PRO A 77 29.32 14.17 4.40
C PRO A 77 29.05 13.33 5.65
N ALA A 78 30.03 12.53 6.06
CA ALA A 78 29.91 11.71 7.25
C ALA A 78 29.52 12.63 8.40
N VAL A 79 28.24 12.56 8.81
CA VAL A 79 27.76 13.31 9.95
C VAL A 79 28.48 12.71 11.14
N ASN A 80 29.46 13.43 11.67
CA ASN A 80 30.11 13.07 12.92
C ASN A 80 29.03 13.14 13.99
N VAL A 81 28.40 12.01 14.28
CA VAL A 81 27.52 11.86 15.43
C VAL A 81 28.40 12.11 16.64
N ILE A 82 28.21 13.26 17.28
CA ILE A 82 28.85 13.55 18.56
C ILE A 82 28.26 12.55 19.54
N ASN A 83 28.99 11.46 19.81
CA ASN A 83 28.67 10.51 20.87
C ASN A 83 28.85 11.22 22.22
N ILE A 84 27.84 11.97 22.66
CA ILE A 84 27.72 12.43 24.04
C ILE A 84 27.44 11.20 24.90
N GLY A 85 28.49 10.44 25.24
CA GLY A 85 28.32 9.19 25.97
C GLY A 85 29.56 8.31 26.18
N GLY A 86 30.80 8.83 26.12
CA GLY A 86 31.95 7.99 26.42
C GLY A 86 33.26 8.75 26.59
N GLN A 87 33.79 8.72 27.82
CA GLN A 87 35.10 9.20 28.27
C GLN A 87 35.22 10.68 28.65
N ILE A 88 34.58 10.99 29.78
CA ILE A 88 35.31 11.56 30.91
C ILE A 88 36.46 10.62 31.30
N GLY A 89 37.70 10.99 30.98
CA GLY A 89 38.90 10.35 31.54
C GLY A 89 40.04 10.17 30.54
N GLY A 90 41.05 11.03 30.62
CA GLY A 90 42.36 10.73 30.04
C GLY A 90 43.07 11.91 29.38
N GLN A 91 43.70 12.73 30.23
CA GLN A 91 44.79 13.64 29.91
C GLN A 91 45.79 13.06 28.89
N GLY A 92 46.14 13.82 27.85
CA GLY A 92 47.24 13.52 26.94
C GLY A 92 47.64 14.74 26.11
N ALA A 93 48.51 15.57 26.68
CA ALA A 93 49.05 16.78 26.07
C ALA A 93 50.10 16.49 24.97
N GLY A 94 50.30 17.47 24.07
CA GLY A 94 51.49 17.60 23.20
C GLY A 94 51.15 17.52 21.70
N SER A 95 50.94 18.63 20.98
CA SER A 95 51.94 19.58 20.45
C SER A 95 52.88 19.00 19.40
N GLY A 96 52.81 19.55 18.18
CA GLY A 96 54.01 19.88 17.41
C GLY A 96 54.09 19.35 15.98
N LYS A 97 53.91 20.29 15.03
CA LYS A 97 54.34 20.32 13.62
C LYS A 97 53.66 19.37 12.63
#